data_AF-A0A933US98-F1
#
_entry.id   AF-A0A933US98-F1
#
_cell.length_a   1.000
_cell.length_b   1.000
_cell.length_c   1.000
_cell.angle_alpha   90.00
_cell.angle_beta   90.00
_cell.angle_gamma   90.00
#
_symmetry.space_group_name_H-M   'P 1'
#
loop_
_entity.id
_entity.type
_entity.pdbx_description
1 polymer ?
#
loop_
_entity_poly.entity_id
_entity_poly.type
_entity_poly.pdbx_seq_one_letter_code
_entity_poly.pdbx_strand_id
1 'polypeptide(L)'
;MAKTEPGATTGARTRRPRNSLNPDAIVEAAVRVTDRDGIGALTFEALGRELGSHPTAIYRHFRDKDELVRALVDRINAEAQLDGLPQTDDWQADLRRIAAAIHRAFLAHPAVAQLLPARTAA
;
A
#
# COMPACT_ATOMS: atom_id res chain seq x y z
N MET A 1 -2.69 54.82 -8.79
CA MET A 1 -1.51 54.32 -8.06
C MET A 1 -1.95 53.16 -7.17
N ALA A 2 -1.15 52.10 -7.16
CA ALA A 2 -1.15 50.92 -6.28
C ALA A 2 -2.37 49.96 -6.28
N LYS A 3 -2.15 48.84 -6.98
CA LYS A 3 -2.89 47.56 -6.98
C LYS A 3 -2.51 46.77 -5.70
N THR A 4 -3.47 46.23 -4.96
CA THR A 4 -3.19 45.23 -3.91
C THR A 4 -3.81 43.90 -4.33
N GLU A 5 -2.96 43.00 -4.79
CA GLU A 5 -3.28 41.58 -4.99
C GLU A 5 -3.12 40.82 -3.66
N PRO A 6 -4.00 39.85 -3.35
CA PRO A 6 -3.81 38.96 -2.22
C PRO A 6 -2.72 37.92 -2.53
N GLY A 7 -1.73 37.83 -1.63
CA GLY A 7 -0.65 36.86 -1.70
C GLY A 7 -1.14 35.43 -1.48
N ALA A 8 -1.19 34.65 -2.56
CA ALA A 8 -1.33 33.20 -2.48
C ALA A 8 0.00 32.59 -2.06
N THR A 9 0.10 32.11 -0.82
CA THR A 9 1.21 31.27 -0.36
C THR A 9 1.09 29.90 -1.04
N THR A 10 1.69 29.76 -2.23
CA THR A 10 1.88 28.45 -2.86
C THR A 10 3.01 27.76 -2.12
N GLY A 11 2.67 26.86 -1.19
CA GLY A 11 3.63 25.93 -0.59
C GLY A 11 4.33 25.17 -1.70
N ALA A 12 5.63 25.41 -1.85
CA ALA A 12 6.47 24.71 -2.82
C ALA A 12 6.46 23.22 -2.46
N ARG A 13 5.73 22.41 -3.23
CA ARG A 13 5.77 20.95 -3.14
C ARG A 13 7.21 20.52 -3.41
N THR A 14 7.92 20.12 -2.35
CA THR A 14 9.28 19.59 -2.45
C THR A 14 9.25 18.40 -3.39
N ARG A 15 9.78 18.59 -4.59
CA ARG A 15 9.78 17.57 -5.65
C ARG A 15 10.72 16.45 -5.18
N ARG A 16 10.19 15.23 -5.03
CA ARG A 16 11.01 14.07 -4.66
C ARG A 16 12.22 13.93 -5.60
N PRO A 17 13.35 13.38 -5.11
CA PRO A 17 14.51 13.09 -5.94
C PRO A 17 14.09 12.30 -7.19
N ARG A 18 14.66 12.63 -8.35
CA ARG A 18 14.48 11.84 -9.58
C ARG A 18 14.82 10.37 -9.25
N ASN A 19 13.98 9.42 -9.67
CA ASN A 19 14.05 7.98 -9.39
C ASN A 19 13.65 7.46 -8.00
N SER A 20 13.09 8.26 -7.09
CA SER A 20 12.60 7.72 -5.81
C SER A 20 11.23 6.99 -5.91
N LEU A 21 10.68 6.82 -7.11
CA LEU A 21 9.40 6.16 -7.33
C LEU A 21 9.69 4.75 -7.86
N ASN A 22 9.36 3.75 -7.06
CA ASN A 22 9.49 2.33 -7.38
C ASN A 22 8.23 1.59 -6.91
N PRO A 23 8.04 0.31 -7.29
CA PRO A 23 6.86 -0.46 -6.89
C PRO A 23 6.65 -0.51 -5.38
N ASP A 24 7.71 -0.74 -4.59
CA ASP A 24 7.61 -0.84 -3.13
C ASP A 24 7.10 0.45 -2.49
N ALA A 25 7.63 1.60 -2.89
CA ALA A 25 7.20 2.91 -2.39
C ALA A 25 5.75 3.22 -2.77
N ILE A 26 5.28 2.74 -3.93
CA ILE A 26 3.88 2.87 -4.34
C ILE A 26 2.99 1.98 -3.48
N VAL A 27 3.40 0.73 -3.22
CA VAL A 27 2.65 -0.21 -2.38
C VAL A 27 2.58 0.29 -0.93
N GLU A 28 3.67 0.81 -0.37
CA GLU A 28 3.66 1.44 0.95
C GLU A 28 2.70 2.64 1.02
N ALA A 29 2.66 3.46 -0.02
CA ALA A 29 1.68 4.55 -0.12
C ALA A 29 0.25 4.04 -0.21
N ALA A 30 0.02 2.94 -0.94
CA ALA A 30 -1.28 2.30 -1.03
C ALA A 30 -1.74 1.75 0.32
N VAL A 31 -0.84 1.18 1.13
CA VAL A 31 -1.14 0.77 2.52
C VAL A 31 -1.59 1.99 3.32
N ARG A 32 -0.82 3.09 3.32
CA ARG A 32 -1.16 4.31 4.07
C ARG A 32 -2.51 4.91 3.67
N VAL A 33 -2.78 4.99 2.36
CA VAL A 33 -4.08 5.48 1.85
C VAL A 33 -5.21 4.57 2.29
N THR A 34 -5.03 3.25 2.18
CA THR A 34 -6.05 2.27 2.50
C THR A 34 -6.35 2.21 4.00
N ASP A 35 -5.32 2.28 4.86
CA ASP A 35 -5.49 2.26 6.31
C ASP A 35 -6.15 3.54 6.83
N ARG A 36 -5.88 4.69 6.18
CA ARG A 36 -6.44 6.00 6.58
C ARG A 36 -7.85 6.22 6.06
N ASP A 37 -8.07 5.97 4.78
CA ASP A 37 -9.27 6.40 4.05
C ASP A 37 -10.16 5.23 3.58
N GLY A 38 -9.73 3.99 3.86
CA GLY A 38 -10.38 2.77 3.39
C GLY A 38 -10.09 2.45 1.93
N ILE A 39 -10.45 1.23 1.51
CA ILE A 39 -10.11 0.71 0.17
C ILE A 39 -10.81 1.43 -0.99
N GLY A 40 -11.98 2.03 -0.72
CA GLY A 40 -12.71 2.84 -1.71
C GLY A 40 -11.91 4.06 -2.16
N ALA A 41 -11.05 4.60 -1.29
CA ALA A 41 -10.21 5.76 -1.57
C ALA A 41 -8.94 5.42 -2.36
N LEU A 42 -8.62 4.13 -2.56
CA LEU A 42 -7.44 3.72 -3.32
C LEU A 42 -7.63 3.98 -4.81
N THR A 43 -7.08 5.09 -5.28
CA THR A 43 -7.02 5.48 -6.70
C THR A 43 -5.62 5.96 -7.09
N PHE A 44 -5.30 5.95 -8.38
CA PHE A 44 -4.01 6.47 -8.88
C PHE A 44 -3.83 7.96 -8.61
N GLU A 45 -4.93 8.73 -8.57
CA GLU A 45 -4.93 10.13 -8.17
C GLU A 45 -4.62 10.30 -6.68
N ALA A 46 -5.24 9.49 -5.82
CA ALA A 46 -4.97 9.51 -4.38
C ALA A 46 -3.50 9.17 -4.10
N LEU A 47 -2.95 8.16 -4.78
CA LEU A 47 -1.54 7.80 -4.69
C LEU A 47 -0.61 8.88 -5.24
N GLY A 48 -0.98 9.53 -6.35
CA GLY A 48 -0.22 10.66 -6.89
C GLY A 48 -0.10 11.80 -5.88
N ARG A 49 -1.18 12.11 -5.16
CA ARG A 49 -1.16 13.10 -4.08
C ARG A 49 -0.29 12.66 -2.90
N GLU A 50 -0.47 11.42 -2.43
CA GLU A 50 0.31 10.83 -1.32
C GLU A 50 1.82 10.79 -1.63
N LEU A 51 2.20 10.54 -2.89
CA LEU A 51 3.59 10.41 -3.33
C LEU A 51 4.18 11.70 -3.92
N GLY A 52 3.40 12.79 -4.00
CA GLY A 52 3.82 14.03 -4.66
C GLY A 52 4.19 13.84 -6.13
N SER A 53 3.56 12.88 -6.82
CA SER A 53 3.88 12.44 -8.17
C SER A 53 2.66 12.52 -9.09
N HIS A 54 2.87 12.67 -10.41
CA HIS A 54 1.76 12.60 -11.37
C HIS A 54 1.24 11.17 -11.48
N PRO A 55 -0.08 10.92 -11.57
CA PRO A 55 -0.66 9.57 -11.67
C PRO A 55 -0.04 8.73 -12.80
N THR A 56 0.25 9.34 -13.94
CA THR A 56 0.93 8.68 -15.09
C THR A 56 2.26 8.02 -14.71
N ALA A 57 3.00 8.54 -13.72
CA ALA A 57 4.23 7.91 -13.26
C ALA A 57 3.95 6.57 -12.55
N ILE A 58 2.82 6.46 -11.86
CA ILE A 58 2.37 5.25 -11.16
C ILE A 58 1.84 4.22 -12.15
N TYR A 59 1.13 4.66 -13.19
CA TYR A 59 0.68 3.79 -14.30
C TYR A 59 1.84 3.09 -15.05
N ARG A 60 3.08 3.57 -14.92
CA ARG A 60 4.27 2.89 -15.48
C ARG A 60 4.70 1.66 -14.67
N HIS A 61 4.28 1.58 -13.41
CA HIS A 61 4.59 0.46 -12.51
C HIS A 61 3.42 -0.52 -12.36
N PHE A 62 2.19 -0.02 -12.47
CA PHE A 62 0.96 -0.82 -12.35
C PHE A 62 0.02 -0.49 -13.51
N ARG A 63 -0.39 -1.50 -14.25
CA ARG A 63 -1.27 -1.39 -15.42
C ARG A 63 -2.68 -1.01 -15.03
N ASP A 64 -3.15 -1.50 -13.90
CA ASP A 64 -4.50 -1.30 -13.38
C ASP A 64 -4.57 -1.38 -11.85
N LYS A 65 -5.75 -1.08 -11.30
CA LYS A 65 -6.01 -1.16 -9.85
C LYS A 65 -5.91 -2.59 -9.33
N ASP A 66 -6.20 -3.59 -10.15
CA ASP A 66 -6.15 -5.00 -9.72
C ASP A 66 -4.72 -5.49 -9.52
N GLU A 67 -3.77 -5.03 -10.32
CA GLU A 67 -2.34 -5.30 -10.16
C GLU A 67 -1.80 -4.67 -8.89
N LEU A 68 -2.20 -3.42 -8.62
CA LEU A 68 -1.85 -2.74 -7.39
C LEU A 68 -2.42 -3.47 -6.15
N VAL A 69 -3.68 -3.89 -6.21
CA VAL A 69 -4.31 -4.65 -5.11
C VAL A 69 -3.63 -6.00 -4.90
N ARG A 70 -3.23 -6.71 -5.95
CA ARG A 70 -2.42 -7.94 -5.83
C ARG A 70 -1.12 -7.69 -5.10
N ALA A 71 -0.36 -6.67 -5.51
CA ALA A 71 0.90 -6.32 -4.87
C ALA A 71 0.72 -5.93 -3.39
N LEU A 72 -0.41 -5.31 -3.04
CA LEU A 72 -0.77 -4.97 -1.66
C LEU A 72 -1.00 -6.23 -0.82
N VAL A 73 -1.71 -7.21 -1.37
CA VAL A 73 -1.94 -8.51 -0.73
C VAL A 73 -0.63 -9.29 -0.58
N ASP A 74 0.20 -9.32 -1.62
CA ASP A 74 1.51 -9.99 -1.59
C ASP A 74 2.41 -9.41 -0.50
N ARG A 75 2.39 -8.09 -0.31
CA ARG A 75 3.15 -7.41 0.75
C ARG A 75 2.72 -7.82 2.16
N ILE A 76 1.42 -8.03 2.39
CA ILE A 76 0.89 -8.48 3.69
C ILE A 76 1.23 -9.96 3.91
N ASN A 77 1.13 -10.78 2.87
CA ASN A 77 1.54 -12.19 2.95
C ASN A 77 3.04 -12.29 3.26
N ALA A 78 3.88 -11.48 2.63
CA ALA A 78 5.31 -11.42 2.92
C ALA A 78 5.59 -11.00 4.37
N GLU A 79 4.81 -10.08 4.93
CA GLU A 79 4.91 -9.68 6.35
C GLU A 79 4.55 -10.82 7.30
N ALA A 80 3.48 -11.56 7.00
CA ALA A 80 3.08 -12.74 7.77
C ALA A 80 4.14 -13.86 7.73
N GLN A 81 4.99 -13.87 6.69
CA GLN A 81 6.04 -14.87 6.48
C GLN A 81 7.45 -14.36 6.82
N LEU A 82 7.59 -13.15 7.39
CA LEU A 82 8.89 -12.53 7.63
C LEU A 82 9.82 -13.38 8.51
N ASP A 83 9.26 -14.08 9.48
CA ASP A 83 9.99 -14.97 10.40
C ASP A 83 10.24 -16.37 9.82
N GLY A 84 9.85 -16.60 8.56
CA GLY A 84 9.85 -17.91 7.92
C GLY A 84 8.71 -18.81 8.37
N LEU A 85 8.55 -19.95 7.68
CA LEU A 85 7.63 -20.99 8.13
C LEU A 85 8.34 -21.83 9.21
N PRO A 86 7.70 -22.05 10.37
CA PRO A 86 8.25 -22.96 11.35
C PRO A 86 8.26 -24.38 10.78
N GLN A 87 9.35 -25.11 11.00
CA GLN A 87 9.57 -26.47 10.51
C GLN A 87 10.04 -27.35 11.67
N THR A 88 9.15 -27.55 12.64
CA THR A 88 9.39 -28.42 13.79
C THR A 88 8.73 -29.78 13.58
N ASP A 89 9.03 -30.74 14.46
CA ASP A 89 8.36 -32.05 14.44
C ASP A 89 6.89 -31.98 14.92
N ASP A 90 6.43 -30.81 15.42
CA ASP A 90 5.05 -30.55 15.81
C ASP A 90 4.33 -29.68 14.77
N TRP A 91 3.79 -30.35 13.75
CA TRP A 91 3.04 -29.71 12.67
C TRP A 91 1.82 -28.89 13.16
N GLN A 92 1.23 -29.24 14.31
CA GLN A 92 0.09 -28.49 14.83
C GLN A 92 0.54 -27.16 15.45
N ALA A 93 1.65 -27.17 16.21
CA ALA A 93 2.25 -25.95 16.73
C ALA A 93 2.68 -25.03 15.59
N ASP A 94 3.22 -25.59 14.51
CA ASP A 94 3.63 -24.84 13.32
C ASP A 94 2.44 -24.19 12.62
N LEU A 95 1.35 -24.92 12.40
CA LEU A 95 0.11 -24.34 11.84
C LEU A 95 -0.47 -23.23 12.74
N ARG A 96 -0.44 -23.38 14.07
CA ARG A 96 -0.91 -22.34 15.00
C ARG A 96 -0.05 -21.07 14.89
N ARG A 97 1.27 -21.20 14.75
CA ARG A 97 2.18 -20.06 14.55
C ARG A 97 1.93 -19.36 13.22
N ILE A 98 1.76 -20.10 12.14
CA ILE A 98 1.43 -19.55 10.82
C ILE A 98 0.10 -18.79 10.89
N ALA A 99 -0.95 -19.41 11.44
CA ALA A 99 -2.25 -18.77 11.58
C ALA A 99 -2.19 -17.49 12.44
N ALA A 100 -1.41 -17.50 13.54
CA ALA A 100 -1.21 -16.32 14.38
C ALA A 100 -0.46 -15.20 13.64
N ALA A 101 0.56 -15.53 12.84
CA ALA A 101 1.30 -14.54 12.05
C ALA A 101 0.41 -13.89 10.98
N ILE A 102 -0.36 -14.68 10.25
CA ILE A 102 -1.36 -14.20 9.27
C ILE A 102 -2.40 -13.31 9.97
N HIS A 103 -2.95 -13.76 11.10
CA HIS A 103 -3.93 -13.01 11.86
C HIS A 103 -3.38 -11.65 12.33
N ARG A 104 -2.14 -11.60 12.84
CA ARG A 104 -1.50 -10.33 13.22
C ARG A 104 -1.32 -9.38 12.03
N ALA A 105 -0.85 -9.89 10.89
CA ALA A 105 -0.68 -9.09 9.69
C ALA A 105 -2.02 -8.51 9.19
N PHE A 106 -3.12 -9.27 9.28
CA PHE A 106 -4.44 -8.79 8.88
C PHE A 106 -5.00 -7.75 9.86
N LEU A 107 -4.75 -7.92 11.17
CA LEU A 107 -5.14 -6.92 12.17
C LEU A 107 -4.34 -5.62 12.06
N ALA A 108 -3.10 -5.67 11.56
CA ALA A 108 -2.30 -4.49 11.29
C ALA A 108 -2.86 -3.65 10.12
N HIS A 109 -3.50 -4.30 9.14
CA HIS A 109 -4.05 -3.66 7.93
C HIS A 109 -5.51 -4.07 7.64
N PRO A 110 -6.48 -3.69 8.49
CA PRO A 110 -7.85 -4.20 8.41
C PRO A 110 -8.54 -3.91 7.07
N ALA A 111 -8.25 -2.75 6.47
CA ALA A 111 -8.85 -2.34 5.19
C ALA A 111 -8.30 -3.14 4.00
N VAL A 112 -7.05 -3.60 4.07
CA VAL A 112 -6.47 -4.51 3.06
C VAL A 112 -6.91 -5.94 3.32
N ALA A 113 -7.07 -6.35 4.59
CA ALA A 113 -7.54 -7.69 4.96
C ALA A 113 -8.91 -8.02 4.33
N GLN A 114 -9.77 -7.01 4.16
CA GLN A 114 -11.07 -7.14 3.49
C GLN A 114 -10.99 -7.50 2.00
N LEU A 115 -9.81 -7.40 1.36
CA LEU A 115 -9.63 -7.71 -0.06
C LEU A 115 -9.29 -9.18 -0.33
N LEU A 116 -8.86 -9.92 0.68
CA LEU A 116 -8.44 -11.31 0.55
C LEU A 116 -9.58 -12.30 0.21
N PRO A 117 -10.80 -12.20 0.78
CA PRO A 117 -11.90 -13.08 0.42
C PRO A 117 -12.26 -13.03 -1.08
N ALA A 118 -11.96 -11.92 -1.75
CA ALA A 118 -12.25 -11.72 -3.17
C ALA A 118 -11.22 -12.36 -4.11
N ARG A 119 -10.15 -12.99 -3.59
CA ARG A 119 -9.00 -13.45 -4.39
C ARG A 119 -8.59 -14.91 -4.17
N THR A 120 -9.28 -15.69 -3.33
CA THR A 120 -9.04 -17.15 -3.21
C THR A 120 -9.68 -17.98 -4.35
N ALA A 121 -9.72 -17.44 -5.57
CA ALA A 121 -10.05 -18.22 -6.76
C ALA A 121 -8.74 -18.53 -7.50
N ALA A 122 -8.50 -19.83 -7.65
CA ALA A 122 -7.35 -20.49 -8.24
C ALA A 122 -6.99 -20.04 -9.66
#